data_AF-A0AA46YGL0-F1
#
_entry.id   AF-A0AA46YGL0-F1
#
_cell.length_a   1.000
_cell.length_b   1.000
_cell.length_c   1.000
_cell.angle_alpha   90.00
_cell.angle_beta   90.00
_cell.angle_gamma   90.00
#
_symmetry.space_group_name_H-M   'P 1'
#
loop_
_entity.id
_entity.type
_entity.pdbx_description
1 polymer ?
#
loop_
_entity_poly.entity_id
_entity_poly.type
_entity_poly.pdbx_seq_one_letter_code
_entity_poly.pdbx_strand_id
1 'polypeptide(L)'
;MEKVHLLHHRQIKPSSSFVSNRRGVTVTELLVVLGMIGIVAIGNASFLFDFTNEMKKITANSEGESELSTLNIAAVNILKKSSVSFNKLYALDDGDATRQNKQNFYDYYPDVPHAVLTRSTIRADRTITLSPTDSKYFYLIQSEEADFDSLIYDPMYAYTVTSTPSDQIASGTIRYEGLNSIPNLQGPGGTQSAKGTMTKVFQTRWADGTYFMLSCPTYLRAIDAKNNTVSILTPPRFPSFLGKVASGDLLPANSSEVGIQFYNSNPLVPTASYTSVDNFFRVLPAIGGAAPFVKVEPVKMVRFEFRTNSTTQKNELWLQEFTQGKYKDKTKLIEEIKNVVFKRSSISLPIISMEVER
;
A
#
# COMPACT_ATOMS: atom_id res chain seq x y z
N MET A 1 4.50 -114.79 -57.49
CA MET A 1 5.90 -114.51 -57.10
C MET A 1 6.47 -113.68 -58.25
N GLU A 2 6.95 -112.46 -58.12
CA GLU A 2 7.55 -111.72 -57.01
C GLU A 2 7.32 -110.21 -57.24
N LYS A 3 7.33 -109.41 -56.16
CA LYS A 3 6.78 -108.04 -56.09
C LYS A 3 7.77 -106.96 -56.54
N VAL A 4 7.21 -105.95 -57.21
CA VAL A 4 7.76 -104.60 -57.44
C VAL A 4 7.23 -103.67 -56.34
N HIS A 5 8.03 -102.70 -55.87
CA HIS A 5 7.50 -101.37 -55.53
C HIS A 5 8.58 -100.27 -55.49
N LEU A 6 8.31 -99.21 -56.26
CA LEU A 6 9.04 -97.94 -56.35
C LEU A 6 8.56 -96.92 -55.30
N LEU A 7 9.47 -96.00 -55.00
CA LEU A 7 9.47 -94.87 -54.06
C LEU A 7 8.32 -93.86 -54.19
N HIS A 8 8.02 -93.10 -53.12
CA HIS A 8 7.75 -91.64 -53.20
C HIS A 8 7.91 -90.91 -51.85
N HIS A 9 8.55 -89.72 -51.92
CA HIS A 9 8.70 -88.70 -50.87
C HIS A 9 7.35 -88.21 -50.31
N ARG A 10 7.29 -87.91 -49.00
CA ARG A 10 6.12 -87.30 -48.32
C ARG A 10 6.49 -85.95 -47.69
N GLN A 11 5.77 -84.89 -48.08
CA GLN A 11 5.80 -83.55 -47.48
C GLN A 11 5.09 -83.53 -46.12
N ILE A 12 5.61 -82.73 -45.18
CA ILE A 12 4.99 -82.43 -43.88
C ILE A 12 4.20 -81.12 -44.00
N LYS A 13 2.90 -81.14 -43.69
CA LYS A 13 2.06 -79.94 -43.49
C LYS A 13 1.93 -79.65 -41.99
N PRO A 14 1.93 -78.38 -41.53
CA PRO A 14 1.62 -78.04 -40.15
C PRO A 14 0.09 -77.97 -39.94
N SER A 15 -0.40 -78.52 -38.83
CA SER A 15 -1.81 -78.44 -38.40
C SER A 15 -2.01 -77.32 -37.39
N SER A 16 -2.87 -76.34 -37.69
CA SER A 16 -3.45 -75.42 -36.72
C SER A 16 -4.89 -75.85 -36.41
N SER A 17 -5.16 -76.24 -35.16
CA SER A 17 -6.50 -76.53 -34.67
C SER A 17 -7.10 -75.29 -34.01
N PHE A 18 -8.07 -74.66 -34.64
CA PHE A 18 -8.92 -73.64 -34.01
C PHE A 18 -10.13 -74.31 -33.36
N VAL A 19 -10.30 -74.12 -32.05
CA VAL A 19 -11.52 -74.52 -31.34
C VAL A 19 -12.51 -73.36 -31.39
N SER A 20 -13.63 -73.52 -32.09
CA SER A 20 -14.74 -72.56 -32.14
C SER A 20 -15.96 -73.12 -31.39
N ASN A 21 -16.67 -72.25 -30.66
CA ASN A 21 -17.95 -72.57 -30.03
C ASN A 21 -19.11 -72.15 -30.96
N ARG A 22 -20.25 -72.85 -30.91
CA ARG A 22 -21.46 -72.73 -31.77
C ARG A 22 -22.18 -71.37 -31.73
N ARG A 23 -21.57 -70.32 -31.16
CA ARG A 23 -22.02 -68.91 -31.29
C ARG A 23 -21.03 -68.02 -32.04
N GLY A 24 -20.03 -68.60 -32.71
CA GLY A 24 -19.17 -67.87 -33.65
C GLY A 24 -18.14 -66.94 -33.01
N VAL A 25 -17.82 -67.10 -31.71
CA VAL A 25 -16.72 -66.38 -31.06
C VAL A 25 -15.60 -67.38 -30.77
N THR A 26 -14.44 -67.12 -31.36
CA THR A 26 -13.21 -67.88 -31.13
C THR A 26 -12.53 -67.44 -29.83
N VAL A 27 -11.79 -68.34 -29.17
CA VAL A 27 -11.02 -68.03 -27.94
C VAL A 27 -10.06 -66.85 -28.18
N THR A 28 -9.54 -66.74 -29.40
CA THR A 28 -8.68 -65.64 -29.85
C THR A 28 -9.41 -64.30 -29.88
N GLU A 29 -10.67 -64.26 -30.37
CA GLU A 29 -11.48 -63.04 -30.33
C GLU A 29 -11.82 -62.61 -28.90
N LEU A 30 -12.08 -63.55 -27.99
CA LEU A 30 -12.34 -63.23 -26.58
C LEU A 30 -11.10 -62.62 -25.88
N LEU A 31 -9.91 -63.16 -26.16
CA LEU A 31 -8.64 -62.62 -25.65
C LEU A 31 -8.30 -61.25 -26.23
N VAL A 32 -8.58 -61.03 -27.51
CA VAL A 32 -8.40 -59.73 -28.17
C VAL A 32 -9.37 -58.70 -27.58
N VAL A 33 -10.64 -59.06 -27.34
CA VAL A 33 -11.63 -58.16 -26.74
C VAL A 33 -11.26 -57.83 -25.29
N LEU A 34 -10.86 -58.81 -24.47
CA LEU A 34 -10.41 -58.56 -23.09
C LEU A 34 -9.10 -57.75 -23.04
N GLY A 35 -8.17 -58.00 -23.96
CA GLY A 35 -6.94 -57.22 -24.10
C GLY A 35 -7.21 -55.77 -24.53
N MET A 36 -8.11 -55.55 -25.49
CA MET A 36 -8.52 -54.20 -25.89
C MET A 36 -9.26 -53.48 -24.77
N ILE A 37 -10.18 -54.14 -24.05
CA ILE A 37 -10.86 -53.54 -22.89
C ILE A 37 -9.85 -53.15 -21.80
N GLY A 38 -8.85 -53.99 -21.53
CA GLY A 38 -7.78 -53.69 -20.57
C GLY A 38 -6.92 -52.50 -21.00
N ILE A 39 -6.51 -52.44 -22.27
CA ILE A 39 -5.71 -51.34 -22.81
C ILE A 39 -6.51 -50.03 -22.84
N VAL A 40 -7.79 -50.08 -23.23
CA VAL A 40 -8.69 -48.92 -23.24
C VAL A 40 -9.00 -48.44 -21.81
N ALA A 41 -9.18 -49.35 -20.86
CA ALA A 41 -9.40 -49.00 -19.46
C ALA A 41 -8.16 -48.36 -18.81
N ILE A 42 -6.96 -48.91 -19.09
CA ILE A 42 -5.69 -48.34 -18.61
C ILE A 42 -5.42 -46.98 -19.27
N GLY A 43 -5.66 -46.86 -20.58
CA GLY A 43 -5.51 -45.60 -21.31
C GLY A 43 -6.51 -44.52 -20.84
N ASN A 44 -7.75 -44.90 -20.53
CA ASN A 44 -8.73 -43.98 -19.96
C ASN A 44 -8.39 -43.57 -18.53
N ALA A 45 -7.85 -44.50 -17.71
CA ALA A 45 -7.40 -44.20 -16.36
C ALA A 45 -6.18 -43.27 -16.34
N SER A 46 -5.20 -43.49 -17.22
CA SER A 46 -4.04 -42.61 -17.36
C SER A 46 -4.45 -41.24 -17.88
N PHE A 47 -5.33 -41.18 -18.89
CA PHE A 47 -5.88 -39.93 -19.41
C PHE A 47 -6.66 -39.16 -18.34
N LEU A 48 -7.49 -39.81 -17.54
CA LEU A 48 -8.23 -39.17 -16.45
C LEU A 48 -7.30 -38.64 -15.35
N PHE A 49 -6.23 -39.36 -15.04
CA PHE A 49 -5.23 -38.92 -14.06
C PHE A 49 -4.46 -37.69 -14.56
N ASP A 50 -3.98 -37.74 -15.81
CA ASP A 50 -3.27 -36.62 -16.44
C ASP A 50 -4.20 -35.40 -16.61
N PHE A 51 -5.43 -35.62 -17.06
CA PHE A 51 -6.45 -34.57 -17.17
C PHE A 51 -6.79 -33.96 -15.81
N THR A 52 -6.93 -34.76 -14.74
CA THR A 52 -7.21 -34.25 -13.40
C THR A 52 -6.04 -33.45 -12.84
N ASN A 53 -4.81 -33.89 -13.07
CA ASN A 53 -3.62 -33.14 -12.64
C ASN A 53 -3.47 -31.83 -13.43
N GLU A 54 -3.74 -31.85 -14.73
CA GLU A 54 -3.68 -30.66 -15.57
C GLU A 54 -4.82 -29.68 -15.24
N MET A 55 -6.03 -30.19 -15.00
CA MET A 55 -7.16 -29.39 -14.49
C MET A 55 -6.85 -28.78 -13.12
N LYS A 56 -6.22 -29.53 -12.20
CA LYS A 56 -5.80 -28.98 -10.91
C LYS A 56 -4.77 -27.85 -11.08
N LYS A 57 -3.81 -27.99 -12.00
CA LYS A 57 -2.86 -26.91 -12.31
C LYS A 57 -3.55 -25.71 -12.94
N ILE A 58 -4.45 -25.92 -13.89
CA ILE A 58 -5.20 -24.85 -14.57
C ILE A 58 -6.09 -24.12 -13.56
N THR A 59 -6.82 -24.85 -12.71
CA THR A 59 -7.62 -24.27 -11.63
C THR A 59 -6.75 -23.52 -10.63
N ALA A 60 -5.64 -24.09 -10.17
CA ALA A 60 -4.72 -23.41 -9.26
C ALA A 60 -4.10 -22.13 -9.87
N ASN A 61 -3.76 -22.15 -11.17
CA ASN A 61 -3.27 -20.98 -11.88
C ASN A 61 -4.38 -19.92 -12.04
N SER A 62 -5.61 -20.32 -12.36
CA SER A 62 -6.75 -19.42 -12.51
C SER A 62 -7.18 -18.80 -11.17
N GLU A 63 -7.20 -19.58 -10.09
CA GLU A 63 -7.45 -19.09 -8.73
C GLU A 63 -6.33 -18.13 -8.29
N GLY A 64 -5.06 -18.48 -8.54
CA GLY A 64 -3.92 -17.61 -8.26
C GLY A 64 -3.95 -16.29 -9.03
N GLU A 65 -4.34 -16.29 -10.30
CA GLU A 65 -4.53 -15.07 -11.10
C GLU A 65 -5.69 -14.21 -10.56
N SER A 66 -6.78 -14.83 -10.11
CA SER A 66 -7.93 -14.13 -9.53
C SER A 66 -7.58 -13.45 -8.19
N GLU A 67 -6.83 -14.15 -7.34
CA GLU A 67 -6.29 -13.61 -6.09
C GLU A 67 -5.32 -12.44 -6.33
N LEU A 68 -4.39 -12.59 -7.28
CA LEU A 68 -3.45 -11.52 -7.65
C LEU A 68 -4.18 -10.31 -8.24
N SER A 69 -5.24 -10.52 -9.02
CA SER A 69 -6.09 -9.45 -9.54
C SER A 69 -6.81 -8.70 -8.40
N THR A 70 -7.39 -9.44 -7.46
CA THR A 70 -8.05 -8.86 -6.27
C THR A 70 -7.05 -8.08 -5.41
N LEU A 71 -5.86 -8.64 -5.20
CA LEU A 71 -4.75 -7.98 -4.52
C LEU A 71 -4.36 -6.68 -5.22
N ASN A 72 -4.19 -6.71 -6.54
CA ASN A 72 -3.82 -5.52 -7.32
C ASN A 72 -4.86 -4.40 -7.17
N ILE A 73 -6.15 -4.73 -7.26
CA ILE A 73 -7.23 -3.75 -7.06
C ILE A 73 -7.18 -3.17 -5.64
N ALA A 74 -7.03 -4.03 -4.62
CA ALA A 74 -6.93 -3.59 -3.23
C ALA A 74 -5.70 -2.69 -3.01
N ALA A 75 -4.52 -3.12 -3.48
CA ALA A 75 -3.27 -2.40 -3.35
C ALA A 75 -3.31 -1.04 -4.03
N VAL A 76 -3.82 -0.95 -5.27
CA VAL A 76 -4.00 0.33 -5.98
C VAL A 76 -4.93 1.25 -5.20
N ASN A 77 -6.04 0.74 -4.68
CA ASN A 77 -6.98 1.54 -3.88
C ASN A 77 -6.40 2.04 -2.55
N ILE A 78 -5.49 1.28 -1.94
CA ILE A 78 -4.76 1.65 -0.72
C ILE A 78 -3.67 2.70 -1.06
N LEU A 79 -2.83 2.42 -2.05
CA LEU A 79 -1.67 3.24 -2.41
C LEU A 79 -2.06 4.56 -3.08
N LYS A 80 -3.17 4.63 -3.82
CA LYS A 80 -3.64 5.92 -4.38
C LYS A 80 -4.00 6.94 -3.31
N LYS A 81 -4.51 6.48 -2.15
CA LYS A 81 -4.89 7.33 -1.01
C LYS A 81 -3.68 7.79 -0.20
N SER A 82 -2.48 7.25 -0.45
CA SER A 82 -1.28 7.56 0.31
C SER A 82 -0.42 8.68 -0.27
N SER A 83 -0.93 9.46 -1.22
CA SER A 83 -0.21 10.64 -1.75
C SER A 83 0.17 11.64 -0.65
N VAL A 84 -0.65 11.74 0.40
CA VAL A 84 -0.38 12.55 1.60
C VAL A 84 0.84 12.08 2.41
N SER A 85 1.42 10.92 2.10
CA SER A 85 2.64 10.42 2.74
C SER A 85 3.91 11.09 2.20
N PHE A 86 3.91 11.49 0.93
CA PHE A 86 5.11 12.02 0.27
C PHE A 86 5.58 13.33 0.91
N ASN A 87 6.91 13.45 1.09
CA ASN A 87 7.57 14.57 1.76
C ASN A 87 7.15 14.84 3.22
N LYS A 88 6.28 14.00 3.79
CA LYS A 88 5.74 14.13 5.15
C LYS A 88 6.17 12.98 6.04
N LEU A 89 6.40 11.79 5.48
CA LEU A 89 6.90 10.63 6.18
C LEU A 89 8.40 10.43 6.03
N TYR A 90 8.96 9.71 7.00
CA TYR A 90 10.34 9.22 6.95
C TYR A 90 10.38 7.71 7.14
N ALA A 91 10.88 7.00 6.13
CA ALA A 91 11.28 5.61 6.22
C ALA A 91 12.46 5.39 5.28
N LEU A 92 13.55 4.82 5.80
CA LEU A 92 14.68 4.45 4.98
C LEU A 92 14.32 3.28 4.06
N ASP A 93 14.70 3.41 2.80
CA ASP A 93 14.62 2.32 1.85
C ASP A 93 15.72 1.25 2.08
N ASP A 94 15.68 0.18 1.29
CA ASP A 94 16.61 -0.95 1.42
C ASP A 94 18.06 -0.59 1.02
N GLY A 95 18.28 0.56 0.38
CA GLY A 95 19.57 0.93 -0.20
C GLY A 95 19.84 0.25 -1.55
N ASP A 96 21.07 0.32 -2.03
CA ASP A 96 21.55 -0.32 -3.26
C ASP A 96 22.79 -1.15 -2.92
N ALA A 97 22.89 -2.36 -3.49
CA ALA A 97 24.02 -3.27 -3.29
C ALA A 97 25.39 -2.64 -3.64
N THR A 98 25.41 -1.67 -4.57
CA THR A 98 26.61 -0.94 -4.99
C THR A 98 26.82 0.37 -4.22
N ARG A 99 25.79 0.86 -3.53
CA ARG A 99 25.73 2.17 -2.87
C ARG A 99 24.90 2.06 -1.60
N GLN A 100 25.46 1.50 -0.53
CA GLN A 100 24.83 1.29 0.80
C GLN A 100 24.21 2.55 1.47
N ASN A 101 24.06 3.66 0.75
CA ASN A 101 23.33 4.85 1.14
C ASN A 101 21.82 4.60 1.05
N LYS A 102 21.22 4.25 2.18
CA LYS A 102 19.77 4.28 2.36
C LYS A 102 19.26 5.71 2.20
N GLN A 103 18.16 5.88 1.48
CA GLN A 103 17.51 7.18 1.29
C GLN A 103 16.08 7.12 1.80
N ASN A 104 15.47 8.27 2.11
CA ASN A 104 14.08 8.27 2.52
C ASN A 104 13.18 7.89 1.33
N PHE A 105 12.32 6.88 1.54
CA PHE A 105 11.41 6.34 0.55
C PHE A 105 10.37 7.36 0.09
N TYR A 106 9.92 8.26 0.98
CA TYR A 106 8.86 9.23 0.71
C TYR A 106 9.36 10.55 0.13
N ASP A 107 10.66 10.73 -0.08
CA ASP A 107 11.20 11.93 -0.70
C ASP A 107 10.69 12.07 -2.13
N TYR A 108 10.11 13.23 -2.45
CA TYR A 108 9.46 13.53 -3.71
C TYR A 108 9.92 14.90 -4.23
N TYR A 109 10.32 14.94 -5.50
CA TYR A 109 10.92 16.11 -6.16
C TYR A 109 10.04 16.54 -7.35
N PRO A 110 8.99 17.33 -7.11
CA PRO A 110 8.08 17.81 -8.16
C PRO A 110 8.69 18.87 -9.07
N ASP A 111 9.70 19.59 -8.57
CA ASP A 111 10.26 20.81 -9.13
C ASP A 111 11.60 20.61 -9.84
N VAL A 112 12.13 19.37 -9.86
CA VAL A 112 13.41 19.04 -10.48
C VAL A 112 13.23 17.94 -11.54
N PRO A 113 13.75 18.13 -12.77
CA PRO A 113 13.71 17.10 -13.79
C PRO A 113 14.44 15.82 -13.34
N HIS A 114 13.86 14.66 -13.68
CA HIS A 114 14.42 13.34 -13.32
C HIS A 114 15.90 13.18 -13.69
N ALA A 115 16.33 13.72 -14.84
CA ALA A 115 17.72 13.63 -15.32
C ALA A 115 18.77 14.31 -14.41
N VAL A 116 18.34 15.27 -13.57
CA VAL A 116 19.22 15.92 -12.58
C VAL A 116 19.37 15.04 -11.33
N LEU A 117 18.33 14.25 -11.03
CA LEU A 117 18.20 13.43 -9.84
C LEU A 117 18.81 12.02 -9.98
N THR A 118 19.28 11.63 -11.16
CA THR A 118 19.90 10.32 -11.44
C THR A 118 21.44 10.34 -11.32
N ARG A 119 22.02 11.44 -10.83
CA ARG A 119 23.48 11.58 -10.63
C ARG A 119 23.94 10.79 -9.38
N SER A 120 25.24 10.57 -9.25
CA SER A 120 25.88 9.78 -8.17
C SER A 120 25.50 10.14 -6.73
N THR A 121 24.83 11.27 -6.50
CA THR A 121 24.41 11.80 -5.20
C THR A 121 22.98 11.42 -4.78
N ILE A 122 22.04 11.21 -5.72
CA ILE A 122 20.65 10.86 -5.40
C ILE A 122 20.24 9.69 -6.27
N ARG A 123 19.66 8.66 -5.65
CA ARG A 123 19.06 7.56 -6.40
C ARG A 123 17.66 8.00 -6.86
N ALA A 124 17.26 7.69 -8.07
CA ALA A 124 15.93 8.08 -8.55
C ALA A 124 14.84 7.08 -8.17
N ASP A 125 15.20 5.84 -7.87
CA ASP A 125 14.33 4.76 -7.46
C ASP A 125 14.39 4.47 -5.95
N ARG A 126 13.31 3.88 -5.42
CA ARG A 126 13.18 3.50 -4.01
C ARG A 126 12.58 2.11 -3.90
N THR A 127 13.06 1.30 -2.97
CA THR A 127 12.53 -0.04 -2.70
C THR A 127 12.47 -0.31 -1.20
N ILE A 128 11.34 -0.83 -0.73
CA ILE A 128 11.22 -1.41 0.61
C ILE A 128 10.67 -2.82 0.46
N THR A 129 11.42 -3.79 0.98
CA THR A 129 11.09 -5.21 0.92
C THR A 129 10.63 -5.67 2.30
N LEU A 130 9.44 -6.26 2.35
CA LEU A 130 8.92 -6.98 3.50
C LEU A 130 9.16 -8.48 3.31
N SER A 131 9.77 -9.12 4.29
CA SER A 131 10.11 -10.55 4.28
C SER A 131 9.77 -11.17 5.66
N PRO A 132 9.58 -12.49 5.74
CA PRO A 132 9.23 -13.16 7.00
C PRO A 132 10.33 -13.07 8.05
N THR A 133 11.58 -12.87 7.62
CA THR A 133 12.75 -12.81 8.51
C THR A 133 12.99 -11.41 9.07
N ASP A 134 12.48 -10.37 8.41
CA ASP A 134 12.64 -8.98 8.83
C ASP A 134 11.37 -8.48 9.52
N SER A 135 11.48 -7.99 10.76
CA SER A 135 10.38 -7.30 11.46
C SER A 135 10.14 -5.88 10.93
N LYS A 136 10.05 -5.74 9.60
CA LYS A 136 9.79 -4.48 8.90
C LYS A 136 8.29 -4.31 8.65
N TYR A 137 7.86 -3.05 8.66
CA TYR A 137 6.53 -2.62 8.29
C TYR A 137 6.64 -1.58 7.18
N PHE A 138 5.68 -1.58 6.25
CA PHE A 138 5.56 -0.50 5.27
C PHE A 138 4.41 0.42 5.68
N TYR A 139 4.74 1.62 6.15
CA TYR A 139 3.78 2.55 6.71
C TYR A 139 3.18 3.50 5.67
N LEU A 140 1.97 3.99 5.88
CA LEU A 140 1.38 5.04 5.06
C LEU A 140 0.47 5.93 5.92
N ILE A 141 0.39 7.21 5.55
CA ILE A 141 -0.74 8.07 5.89
C ILE A 141 -1.67 8.06 4.70
N GLN A 142 -2.95 7.81 4.94
CA GLN A 142 -4.01 7.88 3.94
C GLN A 142 -4.94 9.05 4.24
N SER A 143 -5.25 9.82 3.20
CA SER A 143 -6.31 10.82 3.26
C SER A 143 -7.68 10.13 3.26
N GLU A 144 -8.61 10.67 4.04
CA GLU A 144 -9.99 10.21 4.11
C GLU A 144 -10.95 11.09 3.30
N GLU A 145 -10.43 11.88 2.35
CA GLU A 145 -11.19 12.79 1.50
C GLU A 145 -12.27 12.14 0.61
N ALA A 146 -12.19 10.83 0.40
CA ALA A 146 -13.26 10.10 -0.29
C ALA A 146 -14.52 9.96 0.56
N ASP A 147 -14.36 10.01 1.88
CA ASP A 147 -15.38 9.71 2.88
C ASP A 147 -15.79 10.98 3.66
N PHE A 148 -14.96 12.03 3.64
CA PHE A 148 -15.18 13.30 4.34
C PHE A 148 -14.67 14.48 3.52
N ASP A 149 -15.29 15.66 3.64
CA ASP A 149 -14.81 16.88 3.00
C ASP A 149 -13.43 17.30 3.54
N SER A 150 -12.67 18.07 2.74
CA SER A 150 -11.52 18.83 3.23
C SER A 150 -11.89 20.29 3.46
N LEU A 151 -11.21 20.95 4.39
CA LEU A 151 -11.45 22.35 4.73
C LEU A 151 -10.24 23.19 4.37
N ILE A 152 -10.46 24.26 3.60
CA ILE A 152 -9.49 25.35 3.50
C ILE A 152 -9.76 26.32 4.65
N TYR A 153 -8.82 26.38 5.58
CA TYR A 153 -8.92 27.14 6.82
C TYR A 153 -8.01 28.38 6.76
N ASP A 154 -8.55 29.53 7.15
CA ASP A 154 -7.78 30.74 7.39
C ASP A 154 -7.35 30.75 8.87
N PRO A 155 -6.03 30.71 9.16
CA PRO A 155 -5.51 30.75 10.52
C PRO A 155 -6.05 31.88 11.39
N MET A 156 -6.42 33.04 10.81
CA MET A 156 -6.96 34.19 11.55
C MET A 156 -8.13 33.79 12.46
N TYR A 157 -8.96 32.83 12.02
CA TYR A 157 -10.12 32.40 12.77
C TYR A 157 -9.79 31.62 14.05
N ALA A 158 -8.58 31.09 14.19
CA ALA A 158 -8.14 30.41 15.41
C ALA A 158 -7.71 31.39 16.50
N TYR A 159 -7.76 32.70 16.24
CA TYR A 159 -7.31 33.74 17.15
C TYR A 159 -8.43 34.70 17.54
N THR A 160 -8.31 35.26 18.74
CA THR A 160 -9.06 36.45 19.15
C THR A 160 -8.11 37.61 19.41
N VAL A 161 -8.57 38.83 19.15
CA VAL A 161 -7.83 40.06 19.49
C VAL A 161 -8.11 40.39 20.95
N THR A 162 -7.09 40.34 21.80
CA THR A 162 -7.24 40.60 23.25
C THR A 162 -7.04 42.07 23.60
N SER A 163 -6.33 42.82 22.77
CA SER A 163 -6.19 44.27 22.89
C SER A 163 -6.00 44.88 21.51
N THR A 164 -6.89 45.81 21.17
CA THR A 164 -6.75 46.65 19.98
C THR A 164 -5.89 47.85 20.35
N PRO A 165 -4.74 48.05 19.69
CA PRO A 165 -3.91 49.21 19.96
C PRO A 165 -4.66 50.47 19.53
N SER A 166 -4.47 51.56 20.28
CA SER A 166 -5.05 52.86 19.96
C SER A 166 -4.44 53.49 18.70
N ASP A 167 -3.23 53.07 18.35
CA ASP A 167 -2.53 53.42 17.11
C ASP A 167 -2.76 52.33 16.06
N GLN A 168 -3.23 52.72 14.87
CA GLN A 168 -3.51 51.80 13.75
C GLN A 168 -2.24 51.17 13.15
N ILE A 169 -1.07 51.72 13.46
CA ILE A 169 0.23 51.21 12.98
C ILE A 169 0.86 50.25 14.01
N ALA A 170 0.40 50.30 15.27
CA ALA A 170 0.88 49.40 16.31
C ALA A 170 0.27 48.00 16.16
N SER A 171 1.04 46.98 16.53
CA SER A 171 0.56 45.59 16.52
C SER A 171 -0.39 45.32 17.68
N GLY A 172 -1.55 44.72 17.39
CA GLY A 172 -2.45 44.24 18.43
C GLY A 172 -1.96 42.94 19.07
N THR A 173 -2.49 42.63 20.26
CA THR A 173 -2.22 41.34 20.90
C THR A 173 -3.30 40.35 20.49
N ILE A 174 -2.88 39.17 20.03
CA ILE A 174 -3.75 38.06 19.66
C ILE A 174 -3.51 36.86 20.57
N ARG A 175 -4.58 36.15 20.90
CA ARG A 175 -4.55 34.89 21.67
C ARG A 175 -5.12 33.77 20.84
N TYR A 176 -4.45 32.62 20.87
CA TYR A 176 -4.92 31.40 20.22
C TYR A 176 -6.07 30.77 21.03
N GLU A 177 -7.18 30.48 20.36
CA GLU A 177 -8.41 29.90 20.94
C GLU A 177 -8.65 28.44 20.49
N GLY A 178 -7.91 27.95 19.49
CA GLY A 178 -8.07 26.59 18.94
C GLY A 178 -8.65 26.58 17.53
N LEU A 179 -8.51 25.44 16.83
CA LEU A 179 -9.06 25.25 15.48
C LEU A 179 -10.59 25.28 15.42
N ASN A 180 -11.24 24.92 16.52
CA ASN A 180 -12.69 24.84 16.65
C ASN A 180 -13.30 26.08 17.33
N SER A 181 -12.56 27.19 17.37
CA SER A 181 -12.91 28.43 18.09
C SER A 181 -14.13 29.17 17.53
N ILE A 182 -14.36 29.15 16.22
CA ILE A 182 -15.47 29.91 15.61
C ILE A 182 -16.80 29.24 15.99
N PRO A 183 -17.71 29.92 16.70
CA PRO A 183 -19.03 29.40 16.97
C PRO A 183 -19.85 29.32 15.68
N ASN A 184 -20.61 28.25 15.50
CA ASN A 184 -21.57 28.20 14.39
C ASN A 184 -22.81 29.05 14.71
N LEU A 185 -23.01 30.10 13.92
CA LEU A 185 -24.27 30.83 13.90
C LEU A 185 -25.30 30.04 13.08
N GLN A 186 -26.38 29.58 13.71
CA GLN A 186 -27.53 29.02 13.00
C GLN A 186 -28.51 30.15 12.63
N GLY A 187 -28.32 30.77 11.47
CA GLY A 187 -29.29 31.69 10.85
C GLY A 187 -29.64 32.96 11.66
N PRO A 188 -30.54 33.81 11.14
CA PRO A 188 -30.99 35.01 11.83
C PRO A 188 -31.94 34.61 12.98
N GLY A 189 -31.42 34.57 14.20
CA GLY A 189 -32.18 34.29 15.42
C GLY A 189 -31.97 32.91 16.06
N GLY A 190 -31.04 32.08 15.59
CA GLY A 190 -30.78 30.77 16.20
C GLY A 190 -29.88 30.83 17.43
N THR A 191 -30.21 30.01 18.42
CA THR A 191 -29.40 29.72 19.61
C THR A 191 -27.98 29.35 19.18
N GLN A 192 -26.94 29.99 19.75
CA GLN A 192 -25.55 29.62 19.49
C GLN A 192 -25.38 28.12 19.75
N SER A 193 -25.06 27.35 18.70
CA SER A 193 -24.72 25.95 18.90
C SER A 193 -23.27 25.90 19.37
N ALA A 194 -23.01 25.22 20.50
CA ALA A 194 -21.68 25.04 21.09
C ALA A 194 -20.68 24.25 20.21
N LYS A 195 -21.03 23.95 18.96
CA LYS A 195 -20.21 23.18 18.01
C LYS A 195 -19.52 24.18 17.10
N GLY A 196 -18.18 24.18 17.05
CA GLY A 196 -17.40 25.09 16.21
C GLY A 196 -17.24 24.64 14.75
N THR A 197 -16.47 25.37 13.95
CA THR A 197 -16.26 25.09 12.51
C THR A 197 -15.80 23.67 12.23
N MET A 198 -14.82 23.15 12.99
CA MET A 198 -14.30 21.79 12.78
C MET A 198 -15.38 20.74 13.05
N THR A 199 -16.15 20.92 14.13
CA THR A 199 -17.26 20.01 14.45
C THR A 199 -18.36 20.03 13.40
N LYS A 200 -18.61 21.17 12.74
CA LYS A 200 -19.63 21.24 11.67
C LYS A 200 -19.16 20.56 10.39
N VAL A 201 -17.93 20.84 9.96
CA VAL A 201 -17.40 20.32 8.70
C VAL A 201 -17.11 18.83 8.81
N PHE A 202 -16.40 18.42 9.86
CA PHE A 202 -15.95 17.04 10.00
C PHE A 202 -16.90 16.17 10.84
N GLN A 203 -17.94 16.76 11.44
CA GLN A 203 -18.98 16.04 12.19
C GLN A 203 -18.40 15.06 13.22
N THR A 204 -18.75 13.78 13.12
CA THR A 204 -18.29 12.69 14.00
C THR A 204 -16.79 12.40 13.86
N ARG A 205 -16.14 12.88 12.80
CA ARG A 205 -14.70 12.70 12.60
C ARG A 205 -13.86 13.64 13.46
N TRP A 206 -14.40 14.80 13.86
CA TRP A 206 -13.77 15.66 14.87
C TRP A 206 -14.06 15.14 16.28
N ALA A 207 -13.38 14.05 16.65
CA ALA A 207 -13.56 13.36 17.92
C ALA A 207 -12.21 12.99 18.52
N ASP A 208 -12.11 12.97 19.85
CA ASP A 208 -10.86 12.68 20.53
C ASP A 208 -10.23 11.37 20.03
N GLY A 209 -8.93 11.44 19.71
CA GLY A 209 -8.16 10.32 19.20
C GLY A 209 -8.16 10.15 17.68
N THR A 210 -8.94 10.93 16.93
CA THR A 210 -8.83 10.97 15.47
C THR A 210 -7.66 11.86 15.03
N TYR A 211 -7.14 11.61 13.82
CA TYR A 211 -5.96 12.29 13.31
C TYR A 211 -6.32 13.18 12.13
N PHE A 212 -5.73 14.36 12.11
CA PHE A 212 -5.87 15.35 11.03
C PHE A 212 -4.50 15.81 10.57
N MET A 213 -4.40 16.08 9.28
CA MET A 213 -3.25 16.70 8.68
C MET A 213 -3.61 18.14 8.33
N LEU A 214 -2.83 19.08 8.85
CA LEU A 214 -2.82 20.46 8.41
C LEU A 214 -1.69 20.61 7.39
N SER A 215 -1.94 21.26 6.27
CA SER A 215 -0.92 21.49 5.24
C SER A 215 -1.09 22.84 4.58
N CYS A 216 -0.02 23.63 4.54
CA CYS A 216 0.06 24.81 3.69
C CYS A 216 0.59 24.38 2.31
N PRO A 217 -0.13 24.60 1.20
CA PRO A 217 0.22 24.09 -0.13
C PRO A 217 1.35 24.88 -0.81
N THR A 218 2.40 25.22 -0.08
CA THR A 218 3.61 25.87 -0.60
C THR A 218 4.82 24.98 -0.40
N TYR A 219 5.53 24.64 -1.47
CA TYR A 219 6.78 23.89 -1.40
C TYR A 219 7.91 24.80 -0.91
N LEU A 220 8.55 24.38 0.18
CA LEU A 220 9.71 25.04 0.75
C LEU A 220 10.88 24.06 0.83
N ARG A 221 12.08 24.53 0.53
CA ARG A 221 13.31 23.76 0.70
C ARG A 221 14.05 24.23 1.93
N ALA A 222 14.68 23.30 2.63
CA ALA A 222 15.53 23.64 3.76
C ALA A 222 16.65 24.58 3.29
N ILE A 223 16.91 25.59 4.11
CA ILE A 223 18.03 26.49 3.92
C ILE A 223 19.24 25.86 4.63
N ASP A 224 20.36 25.73 3.92
CA ASP A 224 21.62 25.36 4.55
C ASP A 224 22.04 26.47 5.50
N ALA A 225 21.99 26.20 6.81
CA ALA A 225 22.33 27.16 7.85
C ALA A 225 23.77 27.68 7.76
N LYS A 226 24.69 26.95 7.11
CA LYS A 226 26.09 27.37 6.97
C LYS A 226 26.29 28.42 5.88
N ASN A 227 25.58 28.27 4.77
CA ASN A 227 25.80 29.05 3.55
C ASN A 227 24.63 29.96 3.17
N ASN A 228 23.51 29.86 3.90
CA ASN A 228 22.25 30.53 3.59
C ASN A 228 21.77 30.28 2.15
N THR A 229 22.00 29.06 1.65
CA THR A 229 21.67 28.64 0.29
C THR A 229 20.64 27.52 0.31
N VAL A 230 19.85 27.44 -0.77
CA VAL A 230 18.90 26.35 -0.97
C VAL A 230 19.58 25.24 -1.78
N SER A 231 19.55 24.02 -1.26
CA SER A 231 20.07 22.85 -1.97
C SER A 231 18.97 22.17 -2.81
N ILE A 232 19.22 22.04 -4.12
CA ILE A 232 18.35 21.26 -5.01
C ILE A 232 18.33 19.76 -4.66
N LEU A 233 19.32 19.30 -3.87
CA LEU A 233 19.48 17.92 -3.44
C LEU A 233 18.68 17.55 -2.18
N THR A 234 18.03 18.52 -1.52
CA THR A 234 17.14 18.28 -0.38
C THR A 234 15.70 18.38 -0.85
N PRO A 235 14.83 17.37 -0.63
CA PRO A 235 13.48 17.40 -1.19
C PRO A 235 12.69 18.60 -0.64
N PRO A 236 11.91 19.29 -1.49
CA PRO A 236 11.01 20.33 -1.00
C PRO A 236 9.91 19.69 -0.15
N ARG A 237 9.48 20.37 0.91
CA ARG A 237 8.39 19.90 1.79
C ARG A 237 7.33 20.98 1.94
N PHE A 238 6.10 20.55 2.16
CA PHE A 238 5.04 21.44 2.62
C PHE A 238 5.18 21.67 4.12
N PRO A 239 4.93 22.88 4.63
CA PRO A 239 4.64 23.05 6.05
C PRO A 239 3.43 22.19 6.39
N SER A 240 3.64 21.15 7.20
CA SER A 240 2.60 20.22 7.61
C SER A 240 2.62 19.97 9.10
N PHE A 241 1.44 19.76 9.67
CA PHE A 241 1.25 19.39 11.06
C PHE A 241 0.29 18.22 11.13
N LEU A 242 0.81 17.04 11.47
CA LEU A 242 0.01 15.88 11.84
C LEU A 242 -0.39 16.02 13.31
N GLY A 243 -1.68 16.13 13.56
CA GLY A 243 -2.24 16.30 14.89
C GLY A 243 -3.28 15.23 15.23
N LYS A 244 -3.42 14.96 16.52
CA LYS A 244 -4.47 14.13 17.11
C LYS A 244 -5.46 15.02 17.82
N VAL A 245 -6.76 14.85 17.56
CA VAL A 245 -7.81 15.58 18.26
C VAL A 245 -7.77 15.21 19.73
N ALA A 246 -7.70 16.23 20.59
CA ALA A 246 -7.85 16.10 22.03
C ALA A 246 -8.36 17.42 22.61
N SER A 247 -9.36 17.36 23.47
CA SER A 247 -9.90 18.54 24.17
C SER A 247 -10.37 19.66 23.22
N GLY A 248 -10.89 19.29 22.04
CA GLY A 248 -11.46 20.24 21.07
C GLY A 248 -10.46 20.92 20.12
N ASP A 249 -9.17 20.57 20.20
CA ASP A 249 -8.11 21.06 19.30
C ASP A 249 -7.16 19.92 18.88
N LEU A 250 -6.09 20.21 18.15
CA LEU A 250 -5.07 19.22 17.77
C LEU A 250 -3.81 19.31 18.62
N LEU A 251 -3.47 18.20 19.29
CA LEU A 251 -2.15 17.98 19.86
C LEU A 251 -1.22 17.39 18.80
N PRO A 252 0.08 17.74 18.78
CA PRO A 252 1.01 17.15 17.82
C PRO A 252 1.04 15.62 18.00
N ALA A 253 0.95 14.89 16.90
CA ALA A 253 1.10 13.45 16.94
C ALA A 253 2.48 13.08 17.50
N ASN A 254 2.56 11.96 18.20
CA ASN A 254 3.81 11.42 18.72
C ASN A 254 4.26 10.23 17.87
N SER A 255 5.41 10.33 17.20
CA SER A 255 5.98 9.27 16.37
C SER A 255 6.17 7.94 17.10
N SER A 256 6.43 7.99 18.41
CA SER A 256 6.55 6.79 19.25
C SER A 256 5.19 6.15 19.56
N GLU A 257 4.12 6.95 19.65
CA GLU A 257 2.75 6.43 19.82
C GLU A 257 2.28 5.74 18.55
N VAL A 258 2.47 6.39 17.40
CA VAL A 258 1.98 5.89 16.11
C VAL A 258 2.95 4.92 15.43
N GLY A 259 4.16 4.75 15.94
CA GLY A 259 5.17 3.83 15.40
C GLY A 259 5.75 4.24 14.03
N ILE A 260 5.55 5.50 13.63
CA ILE A 260 5.96 6.04 12.32
C ILE A 260 6.62 7.41 12.50
N GLN A 261 7.74 7.64 11.79
CA GLN A 261 8.39 8.94 11.77
C GLN A 261 7.79 9.84 10.69
N PHE A 262 7.55 11.10 11.04
CA PHE A 262 6.97 12.12 10.16
C PHE A 262 7.55 13.50 10.47
N TYR A 263 7.45 14.40 9.52
CA TYR A 263 7.93 15.77 9.61
C TYR A 263 6.84 16.71 10.14
N ASN A 264 6.82 16.89 11.46
CA ASN A 264 6.12 18.00 12.12
C ASN A 264 7.11 19.12 12.44
N SER A 265 7.72 19.71 11.42
CA SER A 265 8.76 20.73 11.56
C SER A 265 8.70 21.76 10.45
N ASN A 266 9.29 22.93 10.69
CA ASN A 266 9.42 23.96 9.65
C ASN A 266 10.30 23.45 8.50
N PRO A 267 9.81 23.41 7.25
CA PRO A 267 10.63 22.99 6.12
C PRO A 267 11.90 23.82 5.90
N LEU A 268 11.88 25.12 6.23
CA LEU A 268 13.05 26.00 6.08
C LEU A 268 14.11 25.72 7.14
N VAL A 269 13.68 25.37 8.35
CA VAL A 269 14.51 25.06 9.51
C VAL A 269 14.04 23.71 10.09
N PRO A 270 14.45 22.57 9.50
CA PRO A 270 13.92 21.24 9.86
C PRO A 270 14.15 20.82 11.31
N THR A 271 15.07 21.48 12.01
CA THR A 271 15.34 21.27 13.44
C THR A 271 14.29 21.92 14.35
N ALA A 272 13.49 22.85 13.83
CA ALA A 272 12.42 23.52 14.56
C ALA A 272 11.10 22.75 14.39
N SER A 273 10.79 21.86 15.34
CA SER A 273 9.53 21.13 15.38
C SER A 273 8.36 22.01 15.82
N TYR A 274 7.18 21.70 15.28
CA TYR A 274 5.93 22.33 15.72
C TYR A 274 5.44 21.70 17.02
N THR A 275 5.34 22.50 18.08
CA THR A 275 4.88 22.03 19.39
C THR A 275 3.37 22.19 19.60
N SER A 276 2.72 23.00 18.78
CA SER A 276 1.27 23.25 18.79
C SER A 276 0.79 23.74 17.42
N VAL A 277 -0.52 23.76 17.22
CA VAL A 277 -1.13 24.39 16.03
C VAL A 277 -0.85 25.88 15.98
N ASP A 278 -0.87 26.58 17.12
CA ASP A 278 -0.50 28.01 17.20
C ASP A 278 0.93 28.23 16.67
N ASN A 279 1.88 27.41 17.14
CA ASN A 279 3.26 27.51 16.69
C ASN A 279 3.39 27.22 15.18
N PHE A 280 2.61 26.27 14.65
CA PHE A 280 2.54 26.00 13.21
C PHE A 280 2.02 27.20 12.41
N PHE A 281 0.88 27.79 12.82
CA PHE A 281 0.26 28.92 12.11
C PHE A 281 1.12 30.18 12.08
N ARG A 282 1.85 30.48 13.16
CA ARG A 282 2.69 31.68 13.26
C ARG A 282 3.92 31.67 12.35
N VAL A 283 4.34 30.50 11.86
CA VAL A 283 5.55 30.35 11.04
C VAL A 283 5.25 29.90 9.61
N LEU A 284 3.99 29.96 9.21
CA LEU A 284 3.60 29.70 7.83
C LEU A 284 4.19 30.75 6.88
N PRO A 285 4.65 30.34 5.69
CA PRO A 285 5.08 31.29 4.67
C PRO A 285 3.86 32.09 4.16
N ALA A 286 4.05 33.38 3.85
CA ALA A 286 3.06 34.12 3.09
C ALA A 286 2.97 33.56 1.66
N ILE A 287 1.75 33.46 1.11
CA ILE A 287 1.52 32.97 -0.25
C ILE A 287 1.27 34.17 -1.16
N GLY A 288 2.31 34.64 -1.87
CA GLY A 288 2.17 35.73 -2.85
C GLY A 288 1.62 37.06 -2.28
N GLY A 289 1.89 37.35 -1.01
CA GLY A 289 1.36 38.53 -0.30
C GLY A 289 -0.05 38.36 0.28
N ALA A 290 -0.70 37.21 0.06
CA ALA A 290 -1.95 36.84 0.71
C ALA A 290 -1.70 36.09 2.03
N ALA A 291 -2.72 36.08 2.90
CA ALA A 291 -2.72 35.28 4.11
C ALA A 291 -2.51 33.77 3.77
N PRO A 292 -1.76 33.03 4.59
CA PRO A 292 -1.54 31.61 4.34
C PRO A 292 -2.84 30.84 4.53
N PHE A 293 -3.26 30.07 3.53
CA PHE A 293 -4.35 29.11 3.67
C PHE A 293 -3.83 27.76 4.12
N VAL A 294 -4.56 27.11 5.02
CA VAL A 294 -4.21 25.78 5.53
C VAL A 294 -5.30 24.81 5.12
N LYS A 295 -4.92 23.78 4.36
CA LYS A 295 -5.78 22.63 4.13
C LYS A 295 -5.82 21.78 5.40
N VAL A 296 -7.01 21.51 5.90
CA VAL A 296 -7.29 20.58 7.01
C VAL A 296 -7.97 19.37 6.41
N GLU A 297 -7.35 18.20 6.55
CA GLU A 297 -7.89 16.94 6.03
C GLU A 297 -7.83 15.83 7.09
N PRO A 298 -8.88 15.01 7.25
CA PRO A 298 -8.84 13.84 8.11
C PRO A 298 -7.92 12.78 7.49
N VAL A 299 -7.11 12.15 8.34
CA VAL A 299 -6.15 11.13 7.91
C VAL A 299 -6.18 9.92 8.83
N LYS A 300 -5.74 8.79 8.28
CA LYS A 300 -5.47 7.56 9.03
C LYS A 300 -4.09 7.03 8.75
N MET A 301 -3.49 6.40 9.75
CA MET A 301 -2.23 5.71 9.60
C MET A 301 -2.50 4.24 9.36
N VAL A 302 -1.94 3.70 8.30
CA VAL A 302 -2.03 2.29 7.95
C VAL A 302 -0.63 1.73 7.79
N ARG A 303 -0.48 0.42 7.93
CA ARG A 303 0.76 -0.26 7.60
C ARG A 303 0.49 -1.62 7.00
N PHE A 304 1.42 -2.06 6.16
CA PHE A 304 1.49 -3.46 5.74
C PHE A 304 2.38 -4.22 6.72
N GLU A 305 1.84 -5.32 7.24
CA GLU A 305 2.57 -6.30 8.03
C GLU A 305 2.71 -7.58 7.22
N PHE A 306 3.95 -8.07 7.13
CA PHE A 306 4.24 -9.39 6.60
C PHE A 306 4.53 -10.31 7.79
N ARG A 307 3.80 -11.42 7.91
CA ARG A 307 3.97 -12.34 9.04
C ARG A 307 3.75 -13.79 8.64
N THR A 308 4.39 -14.70 9.35
CA THR A 308 4.11 -16.14 9.23
C THR A 308 3.00 -16.52 10.21
N ASN A 309 1.94 -17.12 9.69
CA ASN A 309 0.84 -17.64 10.50
C ASN A 309 1.32 -18.83 11.33
N SER A 310 1.17 -18.76 12.65
CA SER A 310 1.66 -19.81 13.57
C SER A 310 0.95 -21.15 13.39
N THR A 311 -0.28 -21.17 12.89
CA THR A 311 -1.09 -22.38 12.71
C THR A 311 -0.86 -23.02 11.34
N THR A 312 -0.95 -22.24 10.27
CA THR A 312 -0.83 -22.75 8.90
C THR A 312 0.61 -22.79 8.39
N GLN A 313 1.55 -22.11 9.08
CA GLN A 313 2.93 -21.89 8.66
C GLN A 313 3.05 -21.18 7.29
N LYS A 314 1.95 -20.57 6.82
CA LYS A 314 1.93 -19.77 5.60
C LYS A 314 2.32 -18.34 5.92
N ASN A 315 3.04 -17.72 4.99
CA ASN A 315 3.34 -16.30 5.04
C ASN A 315 2.16 -15.50 4.51
N GLU A 316 1.78 -14.43 5.20
CA GLU A 316 0.60 -13.63 4.93
C GLU A 316 0.94 -12.14 4.92
N LEU A 317 0.33 -11.40 3.98
CA LEU A 317 0.36 -9.95 3.96
C LEU A 317 -0.95 -9.41 4.55
N TRP A 318 -0.84 -8.56 5.56
CA TRP A 318 -1.96 -7.92 6.23
C TRP A 318 -1.88 -6.40 6.09
N LEU A 319 -3.03 -5.78 5.84
CA LEU A 319 -3.21 -4.35 6.06
C LEU A 319 -3.71 -4.14 7.49
N GLN A 320 -2.99 -3.29 8.23
CA GLN A 320 -3.34 -2.87 9.57
C GLN A 320 -3.66 -1.38 9.60
N GLU A 321 -4.58 -0.99 10.48
CA GLU A 321 -4.97 0.41 10.70
C GLU A 321 -4.71 0.80 12.16
N PHE A 322 -4.14 1.99 12.35
CA PHE A 322 -3.91 2.54 13.68
C PHE A 322 -5.21 3.08 14.27
N THR A 323 -5.72 2.41 15.29
CA THR A 323 -6.95 2.79 15.99
C THR A 323 -6.77 2.64 17.50
N GLN A 324 -7.18 3.65 18.27
CA GLN A 324 -7.15 3.61 19.74
C GLN A 324 -5.76 3.24 20.32
N GLY A 325 -4.69 3.83 19.77
CA GLY A 325 -3.32 3.65 20.29
C GLY A 325 -2.61 2.37 19.82
N LYS A 326 -3.22 1.58 18.92
CA LYS A 326 -2.57 0.38 18.38
C LYS A 326 -2.94 0.09 16.93
N TYR A 327 -2.04 -0.58 16.21
CA TYR A 327 -2.37 -1.17 14.93
C TYR A 327 -3.23 -2.42 15.12
N LYS A 328 -4.36 -2.48 14.41
CA LYS A 328 -5.26 -3.64 14.37
C LYS A 328 -5.34 -4.19 12.96
N ASP A 329 -5.44 -5.51 12.84
CA ASP A 329 -5.70 -6.19 11.58
C ASP A 329 -7.02 -5.70 10.97
N LYS A 330 -6.94 -5.22 9.73
CA LYS A 330 -8.10 -4.77 8.98
C LYS A 330 -8.49 -5.76 7.90
N THR A 331 -7.52 -6.20 7.10
CA THR A 331 -7.78 -7.09 5.97
C THR A 331 -6.54 -7.92 5.66
N LYS A 332 -6.71 -9.23 5.52
CA LYS A 332 -5.71 -10.12 4.90
C LYS A 332 -5.75 -9.89 3.40
N LEU A 333 -4.62 -9.54 2.80
CA LEU A 333 -4.54 -9.21 1.39
C LEU A 333 -4.21 -10.43 0.53
N ILE A 334 -3.28 -11.26 0.99
CA ILE A 334 -2.81 -12.46 0.27
C ILE A 334 -2.06 -13.38 1.26
N GLU A 335 -1.99 -14.68 0.96
CA GLU A 335 -1.18 -15.68 1.66
C GLU A 335 -0.29 -16.47 0.70
N GLU A 336 0.59 -17.32 1.23
CA GLU A 336 1.55 -18.14 0.47
C GLU A 336 2.52 -17.32 -0.39
N ILE A 337 3.09 -16.28 0.21
CA ILE A 337 4.03 -15.38 -0.45
C ILE A 337 5.43 -15.46 0.18
N LYS A 338 6.48 -15.25 -0.61
CA LYS A 338 7.86 -15.20 -0.12
C LYS A 338 8.23 -13.82 0.39
N ASN A 339 7.90 -12.78 -0.38
CA ASN A 339 8.18 -11.40 -0.02
C ASN A 339 7.20 -10.43 -0.72
N VAL A 340 7.23 -9.18 -0.28
CA VAL A 340 6.50 -8.07 -0.91
C VAL A 340 7.45 -6.90 -1.07
N VAL A 341 7.53 -6.35 -2.28
CA VAL A 341 8.40 -5.23 -2.61
C VAL A 341 7.53 -4.02 -2.94
N PHE A 342 7.68 -2.96 -2.15
CA PHE A 342 7.15 -1.64 -2.47
C PHE A 342 8.20 -0.86 -3.23
N LYS A 343 7.85 -0.38 -4.42
CA LYS A 343 8.80 0.24 -5.35
C LYS A 343 8.31 1.59 -5.83
N ARG A 344 9.27 2.49 -6.01
CA ARG A 344 9.10 3.72 -6.79
C ARG A 344 10.15 3.73 -7.88
N SER A 345 9.72 3.80 -9.13
CA SER A 345 10.64 3.91 -10.27
C SER A 345 11.19 5.33 -10.46
N SER A 346 10.54 6.33 -9.88
CA SER A 346 11.01 7.72 -9.91
C SER A 346 10.57 8.49 -8.66
N ILE A 347 11.51 9.21 -8.05
CA ILE A 347 11.24 10.20 -7.00
C ILE A 347 10.62 11.49 -7.53
N SER A 348 10.51 11.67 -8.85
CA SER A 348 9.77 12.78 -9.47
C SER A 348 8.28 12.49 -9.67
N LEU A 349 7.82 11.28 -9.32
CA LEU A 349 6.42 10.87 -9.38
C LEU A 349 5.95 10.38 -8.00
N PRO A 350 4.76 10.78 -7.52
CA PRO A 350 4.21 10.32 -6.26
C PRO A 350 3.47 8.99 -6.44
N ILE A 351 4.13 7.99 -7.05
CA ILE A 351 3.54 6.69 -7.38
C ILE A 351 4.35 5.60 -6.67
N ILE A 352 3.63 4.68 -6.02
CA ILE A 352 4.17 3.46 -5.39
C ILE A 352 3.56 2.27 -6.13
N SER A 353 4.40 1.35 -6.58
CA SER A 353 3.98 0.01 -7.03
C SER A 353 4.23 -1.00 -5.92
N MET A 354 3.46 -2.09 -5.95
CA MET A 354 3.64 -3.24 -5.06
C MET A 354 3.83 -4.47 -5.94
N GLU A 355 4.90 -5.21 -5.68
CA GLU A 355 5.24 -6.46 -6.35
C GLU A 355 5.24 -7.57 -5.29
N VAL A 356 4.72 -8.73 -5.63
CA VAL A 356 4.63 -9.88 -4.71
C VAL A 356 5.33 -11.06 -5.33
N GLU A 357 6.25 -11.66 -4.59
CA GLU A 357 6.94 -12.90 -4.99
C GLU A 357 6.28 -14.09 -4.27
N ARG A 358 5.86 -15.11 -5.04
CA ARG A 358 5.30 -16.36 -4.52
C ARG A 358 6.36 -17.47 -4.46
#